data_AF-A0A7C5EAW5-F1
#
_entry.id   AF-A0A7C5EAW5-F1
#
_cell.length_a   1.000
_cell.length_b   1.000
_cell.length_c   1.000
_cell.angle_alpha   90.00
_cell.angle_beta   90.00
_cell.angle_gamma   90.00
#
_symmetry.space_group_name_H-M   'P 1'
#
loop_
_entity.id
_entity.type
_entity.pdbx_description
1 polymer ?
#
loop_
_entity_poly.entity_id
_entity_poly.type
_entity_poly.pdbx_seq_one_letter_code
_entity_poly.pdbx_strand_id
1 'polypeptide(L)'
;MNPGDTLAGRGRLLQQGRLLAEVDYHLTIPRQIYFIIVPSGGLSDDYGAYLGGFILLTPADAVKIALAEYTLELADKTKKLIRVERRYKEISHRGEKQVSFWVKVI
;
A
#
# COMPACT_ATOMS: atom_id res chain seq x y z
N MET A 1 2.22 -15.96 -0.96
CA MET A 1 2.47 -15.10 0.21
C MET A 1 1.57 -15.58 1.32
N ASN A 2 2.04 -15.54 2.57
CA ASN A 2 1.36 -15.98 3.77
C ASN A 2 0.90 -14.79 4.63
N PRO A 3 -0.08 -14.97 5.53
CA PRO A 3 -0.41 -13.97 6.55
C PRO A 3 0.83 -13.52 7.34
N GLY A 4 1.00 -12.21 7.47
CA GLY A 4 2.17 -11.61 8.09
C GLY A 4 3.36 -11.39 7.16
N ASP A 5 3.33 -11.86 5.91
CA ASP A 5 4.33 -11.48 4.91
C ASP A 5 4.23 -9.98 4.63
N THR A 6 5.39 -9.34 4.52
CA THR A 6 5.52 -7.93 4.13
C THR A 6 6.19 -7.84 2.76
N LEU A 7 5.47 -7.25 1.81
CA LEU A 7 5.98 -6.80 0.54
C LEU A 7 6.48 -5.36 0.68
N ALA A 8 7.80 -5.17 0.60
CA ALA A 8 8.42 -3.85 0.72
C ALA A 8 9.35 -3.55 -0.47
N GLY A 9 9.44 -2.29 -0.86
CA GLY A 9 10.25 -1.89 -2.00
C GLY A 9 9.98 -0.46 -2.45
N ARG A 10 10.58 -0.10 -3.59
CA ARG A 10 10.33 1.18 -4.27
C ARG A 10 9.31 0.97 -5.38
N GLY A 11 8.37 1.89 -5.47
CA GLY A 11 7.31 1.87 -6.48
C GLY A 11 6.98 3.28 -6.97
N ARG A 12 5.92 3.35 -7.77
CA ARG A 12 5.40 4.58 -8.34
C ARG A 12 3.93 4.71 -8.00
N LEU A 13 3.56 5.87 -7.48
CA LEU A 13 2.17 6.20 -7.22
C LEU A 13 1.60 6.98 -8.40
N LEU A 14 0.52 6.48 -8.98
CA LEU A 14 -0.13 7.03 -10.15
C LEU A 14 -1.57 7.47 -9.81
N GLN A 15 -2.03 8.53 -10.47
CA GLN A 15 -3.43 8.93 -10.47
C GLN A 15 -3.88 9.10 -11.91
N GLN A 16 -4.96 8.41 -12.30
CA GLN A 16 -5.46 8.40 -13.69
C GLN A 16 -4.35 8.07 -14.71
N GLY A 17 -3.45 7.15 -14.36
CA GLY A 17 -2.32 6.72 -15.20
C GLY A 17 -1.13 7.68 -15.26
N ARG A 18 -1.19 8.85 -14.61
CA ARG A 18 -0.08 9.80 -14.53
C ARG A 18 0.73 9.59 -13.27
N LEU A 19 2.06 9.65 -13.39
CA LEU A 19 2.97 9.58 -12.26
C LEU A 19 2.81 10.81 -11.36
N LEU A 20 2.50 10.58 -10.08
CA LEU A 20 2.48 11.63 -9.06
C LEU A 20 3.78 11.69 -8.28
N ALA A 21 4.30 10.52 -7.89
CA ALA A 21 5.49 10.42 -7.05
C ALA A 21 6.11 9.02 -7.12
N GLU A 22 7.40 8.95 -6.79
CA GLU A 22 8.04 7.69 -6.38
C GLU A 22 7.82 7.48 -4.88
N VAL A 23 7.63 6.23 -4.47
CA VAL A 23 7.28 5.88 -3.08
C VAL A 23 8.08 4.68 -2.60
N ASP A 24 8.46 4.68 -1.33
CA ASP A 24 8.82 3.44 -0.64
C ASP A 24 7.51 2.85 -0.08
N TYR A 25 7.21 1.58 -0.39
CA TYR A 25 6.03 0.89 0.12
C TYR A 25 6.41 -0.21 1.10
N HIS A 26 5.53 -0.46 2.06
CA HIS A 26 5.60 -1.53 3.04
C HIS A 26 4.17 -2.08 3.24
N LEU A 27 3.77 -3.01 2.36
CA LEU A 27 2.45 -3.62 2.37
C LEU A 27 2.53 -4.96 3.08
N THR A 28 1.68 -5.19 4.08
CA THR A 28 1.68 -6.39 4.91
C THR A 28 0.33 -7.08 4.83
N ILE A 29 0.34 -8.40 4.73
CA ILE A 29 -0.88 -9.20 4.85
C ILE A 29 -1.23 -9.27 6.34
N PRO A 30 -2.43 -8.85 6.79
CA PRO A 30 -2.83 -8.93 8.18
C PRO A 30 -2.72 -10.37 8.71
N ARG A 31 -2.12 -10.55 9.90
CA ARG A 31 -2.00 -11.87 10.56
C ARG A 31 -3.34 -12.42 11.06
N GLN A 32 -4.27 -11.53 11.38
CA GLN A 32 -5.63 -11.86 11.81
C GLN A 32 -6.60 -11.28 10.79
N ILE A 33 -7.03 -12.12 9.86
CA ILE A 33 -8.23 -11.85 9.07
C ILE A 33 -9.31 -12.67 9.79
N TYR A 34 -10.33 -12.02 10.37
CA TYR A 34 -11.54 -12.76 10.77
C TYR A 34 -12.11 -13.33 9.48
N PHE A 35 -11.84 -14.60 9.20
CA PHE A 35 -12.38 -15.26 8.03
C PHE A 35 -13.90 -15.23 8.14
N ILE A 36 -14.57 -14.51 7.24
CA ILE A 36 -15.95 -14.84 6.91
C ILE A 36 -15.83 -16.14 6.10
N ILE A 37 -16.18 -17.25 6.72
CA ILE A 37 -16.26 -18.54 6.04
C ILE A 37 -17.32 -18.37 4.94
N VAL A 38 -16.87 -18.32 3.69
CA VAL A 38 -17.78 -18.37 2.55
C VAL A 38 -18.41 -19.77 2.58
N PRO A 39 -19.74 -19.93 2.54
CA PRO A 39 -20.41 -21.23 2.66
C PRO A 39 -20.00 -22.28 1.61
N SER A 40 -19.25 -21.88 0.58
CA SER A 40 -18.72 -22.73 -0.48
C SER A 40 -17.46 -23.53 -0.12
N GLY A 41 -16.90 -23.38 1.10
CA GLY A 41 -15.80 -24.22 1.59
C GLY A 41 -14.43 -23.99 0.94
N GLY A 42 -14.32 -23.06 -0.02
CA GLY A 42 -13.04 -22.62 -0.56
C GLY A 42 -12.43 -21.54 0.31
N LEU A 43 -11.36 -21.87 1.04
CA LEU A 43 -10.40 -20.86 1.50
C LEU A 43 -9.76 -20.27 0.23
N SER A 44 -10.16 -19.05 -0.13
CA SER A 44 -9.44 -18.33 -1.18
C SER A 44 -8.05 -17.99 -0.65
N ASP A 45 -7.03 -18.70 -1.12
CA ASP A 45 -5.61 -18.45 -0.84
C ASP A 45 -5.11 -17.12 -1.44
N ASP A 46 -5.98 -16.28 -2.01
CA ASP A 46 -5.62 -14.97 -2.54
C ASP A 46 -5.52 -13.91 -1.44
N TYR A 47 -4.56 -14.13 -0.54
CA TYR A 47 -4.16 -13.15 0.47
C TYR A 47 -3.70 -11.82 -0.14
N GLY A 48 -3.44 -11.79 -1.46
CA GLY A 48 -3.21 -10.62 -2.29
C GLY A 48 -4.26 -9.53 -2.12
N ALA A 49 -5.53 -9.93 -1.95
CA ALA A 49 -6.68 -9.03 -1.80
C ALA A 49 -6.73 -8.32 -0.43
N TYR A 50 -5.97 -8.80 0.56
CA TYR A 50 -5.94 -8.24 1.92
C TYR A 50 -4.69 -7.42 2.22
N LEU A 51 -3.82 -7.17 1.25
CA LEU A 51 -2.63 -6.33 1.47
C LEU A 51 -3.04 -4.91 1.89
N GLY A 52 -2.51 -4.47 3.02
CA GLY A 52 -2.59 -3.08 3.48
C GLY A 52 -1.30 -2.71 4.17
N GLY A 53 -1.04 -1.43 4.38
CA GLY A 53 0.21 -1.03 4.99
C GLY A 53 0.51 0.42 4.75
N PHE A 54 1.78 0.72 4.53
CA PHE A 54 2.24 2.09 4.38
C PHE A 54 2.87 2.37 3.03
N ILE A 55 2.64 3.57 2.53
CA ILE A 55 3.52 4.20 1.55
C ILE A 55 4.21 5.39 2.22
N LEU A 56 5.46 5.61 1.84
CA LEU A 56 6.32 6.67 2.33
C LEU A 56 6.66 7.57 1.14
N LEU A 57 6.47 8.86 1.35
CA LEU A 57 6.67 9.90 0.34
C LEU A 57 7.56 11.01 0.89
N THR A 58 8.32 11.67 0.01
CA THR A 58 9.01 12.90 0.41
C THR A 58 7.97 13.95 0.85
N PRO A 59 8.32 14.90 1.76
CA PRO A 59 7.39 15.97 2.15
C PRO A 59 6.86 16.79 0.96
N ALA A 60 7.69 16.99 -0.07
CA ALA A 60 7.32 17.71 -1.28
C ALA A 60 6.31 16.96 -2.16
N ASP A 61 6.32 15.63 -2.15
CA ASP A 61 5.34 14.82 -2.88
C ASP A 61 4.09 14.56 -2.04
N ALA A 62 4.23 14.46 -0.72
CA ALA A 62 3.14 14.21 0.21
C ALA A 62 2.04 15.27 0.18
N VAL A 63 2.34 16.51 -0.23
CA VAL A 63 1.33 17.57 -0.40
C VAL A 63 0.40 17.33 -1.59
N LYS A 64 0.80 16.48 -2.55
CA LYS A 64 0.01 16.12 -3.73
C LYS A 64 -1.01 15.02 -3.45
N ILE A 65 -0.91 14.38 -2.28
CA ILE A 65 -1.68 13.18 -1.93
C ILE A 65 -2.87 13.54 -1.04
N ALA A 66 -4.05 13.06 -1.43
CA ALA A 66 -5.30 13.18 -0.71
C ALA A 66 -5.81 11.80 -0.25
N LEU A 67 -6.87 11.79 0.56
CA LEU A 67 -7.57 10.55 0.94
C LEU A 67 -8.44 10.09 -0.23
N ALA A 68 -7.84 9.38 -1.18
CA ALA A 68 -8.45 8.97 -2.43
C ALA A 68 -7.88 7.64 -2.93
N GLU A 69 -8.35 7.19 -4.08
CA GLU A 69 -7.84 6.01 -4.77
C GLU A 69 -6.70 6.37 -5.72
N TYR A 70 -5.71 5.49 -5.78
CA TYR A 70 -4.49 5.62 -6.57
C TYR A 70 -4.09 4.26 -7.12
N THR A 71 -3.27 4.25 -8.16
CA THR A 71 -2.61 3.04 -8.64
C THR A 71 -1.18 3.01 -8.12
N LEU A 72 -0.83 1.98 -7.37
CA LEU A 72 0.54 1.68 -6.99
C LEU A 72 1.15 0.72 -8.02
N GLU A 73 2.14 1.20 -8.77
CA GLU A 73 3.00 0.35 -9.59
C GLU A 73 4.19 -0.11 -8.74
N LEU A 74 4.29 -1.41 -8.53
CA LEU A 74 5.34 -2.07 -7.77
C LEU A 74 6.65 -2.18 -8.59
N ALA A 75 7.73 -2.60 -7.93
CA ALA A 75 9.05 -2.72 -8.57
C ALA A 75 9.06 -3.68 -9.78
N ASP A 76 8.25 -4.74 -9.73
CA ASP A 76 8.06 -5.74 -10.79
C ASP A 76 7.10 -5.29 -11.90
N LYS A 77 6.66 -4.02 -11.89
CA LYS A 77 5.66 -3.42 -12.79
C LYS A 77 4.23 -3.91 -12.60
N THR A 78 3.97 -4.75 -11.60
CA THR A 78 2.62 -5.09 -11.19
C THR A 78 1.90 -3.84 -10.69
N LYS A 79 0.66 -3.63 -11.16
CA LYS A 79 -0.18 -2.50 -10.74
C LYS A 79 -1.24 -2.98 -9.76
N LYS A 80 -1.39 -2.27 -8.65
CA LYS A 80 -2.41 -2.50 -7.62
C LYS A 80 -3.23 -1.24 -7.41
N LEU A 81 -4.55 -1.37 -7.39
CA LEU A 81 -5.40 -0.28 -6.95
C LEU A 81 -5.30 -0.19 -5.42
N ILE A 82 -5.08 1.02 -4.91
CA ILE A 82 -5.00 1.26 -3.47
C ILE A 82 -5.87 2.45 -3.09
N ARG A 83 -6.41 2.42 -1.88
CA ARG A 83 -7.05 3.56 -1.23
C ARG A 83 -6.15 4.10 -0.15
N VAL A 84 -5.86 5.40 -0.19
CA VAL A 84 -5.23 6.11 0.91
C VAL A 84 -6.32 6.43 1.94
N GLU A 85 -6.22 5.83 3.12
CA GLU A 85 -7.25 5.99 4.17
C GLU A 85 -6.81 6.98 5.25
N ARG A 86 -5.50 7.15 5.45
CA ARG A 86 -4.98 8.03 6.49
C ARG A 86 -3.59 8.56 6.21
N ARG A 87 -3.38 9.85 6.50
CA ARG A 87 -2.05 10.47 6.59
C ARG A 87 -1.55 10.39 8.03
N TYR A 88 -0.30 9.97 8.20
CA TYR A 88 0.40 9.94 9.49
C TYR A 88 1.44 11.06 9.56
N LYS A 89 2.27 11.00 10.61
CA LYS A 89 3.33 11.96 10.88
C LYS A 89 4.50 11.83 9.90
N GLU A 90 5.32 12.88 9.86
CA GLU A 90 6.65 12.81 9.29
C GLU A 90 7.52 11.85 10.14
N ILE A 91 8.31 11.04 9.48
CA ILE A 91 9.26 10.10 10.06
C ILE A 91 10.62 10.30 9.40
N SER A 92 11.68 9.92 10.11
CA SER A 92 12.98 9.71 9.46
C SER A 92 13.04 8.26 8.98
N HIS A 93 13.21 8.05 7.68
CA HIS A 93 13.39 6.74 7.07
C HIS A 93 14.64 6.78 6.19
N ARG A 94 15.59 5.87 6.43
CA ARG A 94 16.90 5.82 5.72
C ARG A 94 17.69 7.15 5.74
N GLY A 95 17.56 7.93 6.82
CA GLY A 95 18.24 9.22 6.96
C GLY A 95 17.51 10.41 6.31
N GLU A 96 16.41 10.17 5.60
CA GLU A 96 15.62 11.21 4.94
C GLU A 96 14.28 11.42 5.66
N LYS A 97 13.74 12.64 5.59
CA LYS A 97 12.38 12.91 6.06
C LYS A 97 11.38 12.35 5.06
N GLN A 98 10.43 11.58 5.55
CA GLN A 98 9.37 10.97 4.77
C GLN A 98 8.03 11.16 5.49
N VAL A 99 6.94 11.25 4.75
CA VAL A 99 5.57 11.30 5.26
C VAL A 99 4.93 9.95 5.01
N SER A 100 4.38 9.35 6.07
CA SER A 100 3.75 8.05 5.99
C SER A 100 2.24 8.17 5.74
N PHE A 101 1.72 7.32 4.86
CA PHE A 101 0.29 7.17 4.60
C PHE A 101 -0.11 5.72 4.73
N TRP A 102 -1.20 5.45 5.44
CA TRP A 102 -1.79 4.11 5.43
C TRP A 102 -2.65 3.92 4.19
N VAL A 103 -2.45 2.77 3.55
CA VAL A 103 -3.12 2.39 2.33
C VAL A 103 -3.68 0.98 2.43
N LYS A 104 -4.78 0.75 1.73
CA LYS A 104 -5.40 -0.57 1.59
C LYS A 104 -5.48 -0.91 0.10
N VAL A 105 -5.09 -2.13 -0.29
CA VAL A 105 -5.31 -2.65 -1.64
C VAL A 105 -6.80 -2.96 -1.83
N ILE A 106 -7.34 -2.58 -2.99
CA ILE A 106 -8.74 -2.78 -3.39
C ILE A 106 -8.82 -3.76 -4.55
#